data_AF-A0ABD2KRI3-F1
#
_entry.id   AF-A0ABD2KRI3-F1
#
_cell.length_a   1.000
_cell.length_b   1.000
_cell.length_c   1.000
_cell.angle_alpha   90.00
_cell.angle_beta   90.00
_cell.angle_gamma   90.00
#
_symmetry.space_group_name_H-M   'P 1'
#
loop_
_entity.id
_entity.type
_entity.pdbx_description
1 polymer ?
#
loop_
_entity_poly.entity_id
_entity_poly.type
_entity_poly.pdbx_seq_one_letter_code
_entity_poly.pdbx_strand_id
1 'polypeptide(L)'
;MAGIDFGNLTCYMAVARNKGIEIVENDYSLHATPSCVSFGQFARMMGFGAKQQLNVNYGNSVVNFKHILGRTFNDKVVQTFRQHIPCGLMGKFTDDQIEIKVTHLGTTRVLSPEQVVACLLTHLRVQLSRSLGTDVTECVINVPFFYEENQRRALLNAGRIAGISLRLITDPAALAYCYGMYNGANLPPPEQPPRLVAFVDVGHSSVQASLIAFSAGKAEVLAASFDLTVGGVHFDALLRDYFNEDFGKRFKIDARKTPRAWLRLLDECEKIKKQMSANSQPIPFAIECFVKDTDVNGVMQRDQFERLAEKLFQKVQTLLQQLISDANVKVGDIFDVELVGGSSRIPRIKQIVAEFFKKEPKTTMNQDDALARGCALRSAMLYPAYQVKKFTVIDRYEMPIDPSALLDEEKLKEEIKAEQEMQTADLRDKQRSDAKNALEEYCFKTQHTMEDEQLAKGKVSDEERHKCIEKCNSVLEWLDNESETLQRKQIECRHNELEEFCRPILAKLYAVVEHTNKNGETDKMDSSASPQQPPPPAEDKKRTTEQKNAGGEAN
;
A
#
# COMPACT_ATOMS: atom_id res chain seq x y z
N MET A 1 7.51 -9.09 -15.06
CA MET A 1 8.67 -8.61 -14.28
C MET A 1 8.18 -7.65 -13.22
N ALA A 2 8.24 -8.04 -11.96
CA ALA A 2 7.68 -7.29 -10.85
C ALA A 2 8.65 -7.22 -9.67
N GLY A 3 8.60 -6.10 -8.96
CA GLY A 3 9.32 -5.82 -7.73
C GLY A 3 8.35 -5.44 -6.62
N ILE A 4 8.60 -5.90 -5.40
CA ILE A 4 7.82 -5.58 -4.20
C ILE A 4 8.76 -4.99 -3.15
N ASP A 5 8.40 -3.82 -2.63
CA ASP A 5 8.90 -3.35 -1.34
C ASP A 5 7.96 -3.85 -0.23
N PHE A 6 8.42 -4.78 0.60
CA PHE A 6 7.70 -5.28 1.77
C PHE A 6 8.02 -4.43 3.00
N GLY A 7 7.33 -3.29 3.14
CA GLY A 7 7.44 -2.42 4.30
C GLY A 7 6.58 -2.87 5.47
N ASN A 8 6.90 -2.41 6.68
CA ASN A 8 6.17 -2.77 7.90
C ASN A 8 4.80 -2.07 8.02
N LEU A 9 4.66 -0.85 7.47
CA LEU A 9 3.39 -0.10 7.46
C LEU A 9 2.70 -0.16 6.09
N THR A 10 3.48 -0.02 5.02
CA THR A 10 3.02 0.01 3.65
C THR A 10 3.98 -0.76 2.76
N CYS A 11 3.43 -1.43 1.76
CA CYS A 11 4.16 -2.02 0.65
C CYS A 11 4.03 -1.13 -0.60
N TYR A 12 5.07 -1.15 -1.42
CA TYR A 12 5.06 -0.54 -2.76
C TYR A 12 5.34 -1.62 -3.80
N MET A 13 4.73 -1.48 -4.97
CA MET A 13 4.86 -2.43 -6.06
C MET A 13 5.35 -1.69 -7.30
N ALA A 14 6.27 -2.31 -8.03
CA ALA A 14 6.78 -1.76 -9.27
C ALA A 14 6.86 -2.83 -10.36
N VAL A 15 6.66 -2.42 -11.60
CA VAL A 15 6.73 -3.29 -12.77
C VAL A 15 7.65 -2.71 -13.82
N ALA A 16 8.38 -3.59 -14.50
CA ALA A 16 9.15 -3.21 -15.68
C ALA A 16 8.28 -3.37 -16.93
N ARG A 17 7.92 -2.25 -17.57
CA ARG A 17 7.18 -2.20 -18.84
C ARG A 17 7.59 -0.97 -19.63
N ASN A 18 7.33 -0.97 -20.94
CA ASN A 18 7.57 0.17 -21.83
C ASN A 18 8.99 0.77 -21.76
N LYS A 19 10.03 -0.06 -21.58
CA LYS A 19 11.44 0.35 -21.40
C LYS A 19 11.70 1.19 -20.14
N GLY A 20 10.77 1.19 -19.18
CA GLY A 20 10.88 1.90 -17.91
C GLY A 20 10.46 1.06 -16.72
N ILE A 21 10.40 1.71 -15.56
CA ILE A 21 9.90 1.16 -14.30
C ILE A 21 8.75 2.05 -13.84
N GLU A 22 7.60 1.44 -13.65
CA GLU A 22 6.37 2.11 -13.24
C GLU A 22 5.92 1.57 -11.89
N ILE A 23 5.42 2.46 -11.03
CA ILE A 23 4.83 2.08 -9.74
C ILE A 23 3.38 1.70 -9.96
N VAL A 24 2.98 0.60 -9.35
CA VAL A 24 1.63 0.06 -9.47
C VAL A 24 0.73 0.74 -8.45
N GLU A 25 -0.44 1.16 -8.91
CA GLU A 25 -1.54 1.62 -8.06
C GLU A 25 -2.36 0.44 -7.55
N ASN A 26 -2.87 0.55 -6.33
CA ASN A 26 -3.79 -0.41 -5.75
C ASN A 26 -5.24 -0.16 -6.17
N ASP A 27 -6.17 -0.94 -5.61
CA ASP A 27 -7.61 -0.84 -5.90
C ASP A 27 -8.24 0.53 -5.55
N TYR A 28 -7.50 1.41 -4.87
CA TYR A 28 -7.90 2.77 -4.48
C TYR A 28 -7.11 3.86 -5.22
N SER A 29 -6.41 3.53 -6.31
CA SER A 29 -5.55 4.45 -7.06
C SER A 29 -4.43 5.09 -6.21
N LEU A 30 -3.95 4.36 -5.20
CA LEU A 30 -2.81 4.77 -4.36
C LEU A 30 -1.61 3.87 -4.63
N HIS A 31 -0.41 4.45 -4.66
CA HIS A 31 0.83 3.67 -4.79
C HIS A 31 1.19 2.88 -3.53
N ALA A 32 0.78 3.36 -2.36
CA ALA A 32 1.07 2.73 -1.08
C ALA A 32 -0.06 1.77 -0.69
N THR A 33 0.27 0.50 -0.52
CA THR A 33 -0.68 -0.52 -0.05
C THR A 33 -0.37 -0.86 1.41
N PRO A 34 -1.28 -0.61 2.37
CA PRO A 34 -1.02 -0.90 3.77
C PRO A 34 -0.66 -2.37 4.03
N SER A 35 0.36 -2.61 4.86
CA SER A 35 0.75 -3.95 5.34
C SER A 35 -0.19 -4.38 6.46
N CYS A 36 -1.44 -4.64 6.09
CA CYS A 36 -2.55 -4.93 7.01
C CYS A 36 -3.39 -6.07 6.45
N VAL A 37 -3.74 -7.03 7.31
CA VAL A 37 -4.66 -8.14 7.00
C VAL A 37 -5.72 -8.17 8.09
N SER A 38 -6.99 -8.14 7.69
CA SER A 38 -8.14 -8.19 8.59
C SER A 38 -9.01 -9.38 8.23
N PHE A 39 -9.37 -10.19 9.23
CA PHE A 39 -10.19 -11.37 9.06
C PHE A 39 -11.63 -11.03 9.46
N GLY A 40 -12.54 -11.10 8.49
CA GLY A 40 -13.96 -10.83 8.70
C GLY A 40 -14.80 -12.11 8.80
N GLN A 41 -16.10 -11.90 8.98
CA GLN A 41 -17.11 -12.96 9.05
C GLN A 41 -17.34 -13.66 7.70
N PHE A 42 -17.13 -12.97 6.59
CA PHE A 42 -17.42 -13.51 5.25
C PHE A 42 -16.18 -13.65 4.37
N ALA A 43 -15.25 -12.70 4.49
CA ALA A 43 -14.01 -12.67 3.73
C ALA A 43 -12.91 -11.98 4.54
N ARG A 44 -11.70 -12.13 4.06
CA ARG A 44 -10.55 -11.35 4.50
C ARG A 44 -10.52 -10.03 3.73
N MET A 45 -9.94 -9.04 4.37
CA MET A 45 -9.55 -7.79 3.73
C MET A 45 -8.04 -7.64 3.87
N MET A 46 -7.40 -7.13 2.83
CA MET A 46 -5.97 -6.81 2.82
C MET A 46 -5.79 -5.36 2.36
N GLY A 47 -4.64 -4.77 2.66
CA GLY A 47 -4.32 -3.44 2.17
C GLY A 47 -5.20 -2.36 2.79
N PHE A 48 -5.71 -1.46 1.96
CA PHE A 48 -6.47 -0.29 2.41
C PHE A 48 -7.78 -0.67 3.09
N GLY A 49 -8.54 -1.63 2.53
CA GLY A 49 -9.79 -2.11 3.14
C GLY A 49 -9.58 -2.65 4.56
N ALA A 50 -8.48 -3.39 4.78
CA ALA A 50 -8.11 -3.88 6.10
C ALA A 50 -7.76 -2.75 7.07
N LYS A 51 -7.01 -1.74 6.62
CA LYS A 51 -6.64 -0.58 7.45
C LYS A 51 -7.87 0.23 7.88
N GLN A 52 -8.88 0.38 7.02
CA GLN A 52 -10.12 1.08 7.38
C GLN A 52 -10.89 0.38 8.51
N GLN A 53 -10.77 -0.94 8.61
CA GLN A 53 -11.44 -1.74 9.63
C GLN A 53 -10.58 -1.97 10.88
N LEU A 54 -9.32 -1.51 10.91
CA LEU A 54 -8.37 -1.82 11.98
C LEU A 54 -8.88 -1.45 13.38
N ASN A 55 -9.50 -0.27 13.53
CA ASN A 55 -9.99 0.20 14.83
C ASN A 55 -11.30 -0.47 15.27
N VAL A 56 -12.08 -0.99 14.32
CA VAL A 56 -13.37 -1.63 14.58
C VAL A 56 -13.17 -3.13 14.81
N ASN A 57 -12.39 -3.77 13.95
CA ASN A 57 -12.08 -5.20 13.95
C ASN A 57 -10.66 -5.49 14.49
N TYR A 58 -10.22 -4.76 15.52
CA TYR A 58 -8.84 -4.83 16.02
C TYR A 58 -8.43 -6.23 16.50
N GLY A 59 -9.37 -6.99 17.09
CA GLY A 59 -9.14 -8.35 17.57
C GLY A 59 -8.87 -9.37 16.46
N ASN A 60 -9.22 -9.05 15.21
CA ASN A 60 -9.03 -9.91 14.04
C ASN A 60 -8.21 -9.21 12.95
N SER A 61 -7.47 -8.16 13.29
CA SER A 61 -6.64 -7.41 12.35
C SER A 61 -5.18 -7.47 12.75
N VAL A 62 -4.32 -7.83 11.81
CA VAL A 62 -2.89 -8.01 11.99
C VAL A 62 -2.16 -6.92 11.20
N VAL A 63 -1.32 -6.17 11.91
CA VAL A 63 -0.40 -5.16 11.39
C VAL A 63 0.97 -5.36 12.04
N ASN A 64 2.01 -4.67 11.58
CA ASN A 64 3.35 -4.73 12.18
C ASN A 64 3.95 -6.15 12.25
N PHE A 65 3.55 -7.03 11.33
CA PHE A 65 3.95 -8.43 11.32
C PHE A 65 5.27 -8.69 10.55
N LYS A 66 5.94 -7.65 10.02
CA LYS A 66 7.23 -7.80 9.33
C LYS A 66 8.29 -8.38 10.29
N HIS A 67 8.42 -7.83 11.50
CA HIS A 67 9.50 -8.22 12.42
C HIS A 67 9.26 -9.49 13.23
N ILE A 68 8.05 -10.06 13.18
CA ILE A 68 7.75 -11.34 13.83
C ILE A 68 7.94 -12.55 12.91
N LEU A 69 8.06 -12.31 11.60
CA LEU A 69 8.25 -13.34 10.59
C LEU A 69 9.54 -14.14 10.85
N GLY A 70 9.45 -15.47 10.90
CA GLY A 70 10.59 -16.36 11.12
C GLY A 70 11.28 -16.24 12.48
N ARG A 71 10.60 -15.65 13.48
CA ARG A 71 11.10 -15.56 14.87
C ARG A 71 10.24 -16.41 15.81
N THR A 72 10.80 -16.75 16.97
CA THR A 72 10.05 -17.39 18.05
C THR A 72 9.39 -16.34 18.95
N PHE A 73 8.38 -16.75 19.71
CA PHE A 73 7.60 -15.86 20.53
C PHE A 73 8.46 -15.15 21.60
N ASN A 74 9.41 -15.83 22.24
CA ASN A 74 10.24 -15.22 23.28
C ASN A 74 11.38 -14.33 22.76
N ASP A 75 11.54 -14.18 21.44
CA ASP A 75 12.53 -13.26 20.86
C ASP A 75 12.30 -11.81 21.34
N LYS A 76 13.38 -11.11 21.71
CA LYS A 76 13.32 -9.74 22.23
C LYS A 76 12.68 -8.76 21.24
N VAL A 77 12.91 -8.94 19.94
CA VAL A 77 12.30 -8.13 18.89
C VAL A 77 10.79 -8.40 18.86
N VAL A 78 10.37 -9.66 18.96
CA VAL A 78 8.95 -10.03 19.00
C VAL A 78 8.26 -9.45 20.22
N GLN A 79 8.85 -9.56 21.40
CA GLN A 79 8.30 -8.96 22.63
C GLN A 79 8.16 -7.44 22.52
N THR A 80 9.11 -6.78 21.84
CA THR A 80 9.05 -5.34 21.58
C THR A 80 7.92 -4.98 20.61
N PHE A 81 7.79 -5.71 19.50
CA PHE A 81 6.80 -5.37 18.46
C PHE A 81 5.38 -5.85 18.79
N ARG A 82 5.22 -6.86 19.64
CA ARG A 82 3.92 -7.41 20.06
C ARG A 82 2.96 -6.34 20.58
N GLN A 83 3.46 -5.33 21.31
CA GLN A 83 2.63 -4.24 21.83
C GLN A 83 1.99 -3.36 20.73
N HIS A 84 2.48 -3.47 19.49
CA HIS A 84 1.97 -2.78 18.31
C HIS A 84 1.10 -3.68 17.42
N ILE A 85 0.76 -4.90 17.86
CA ILE A 85 -0.08 -5.85 17.11
C ILE A 85 -1.42 -6.01 17.84
N PRO A 86 -2.52 -5.40 17.35
CA PRO A 86 -3.76 -5.26 18.11
C PRO A 86 -4.48 -6.57 18.45
N CYS A 87 -4.45 -7.56 17.55
CA CYS A 87 -5.04 -8.88 17.80
C CYS A 87 -4.27 -9.69 18.86
N GLY A 88 -3.07 -9.22 19.25
CA GLY A 88 -2.17 -9.94 20.13
C GLY A 88 -1.47 -11.11 19.44
N LEU A 89 -0.50 -11.67 20.17
CA LEU A 89 0.28 -12.85 19.78
C LEU A 89 0.27 -13.85 20.93
N MET A 90 0.38 -15.13 20.59
CA MET A 90 0.65 -16.21 21.53
C MET A 90 1.90 -16.99 21.13
N GLY A 91 2.57 -17.60 22.11
CA GLY A 91 3.60 -18.60 21.88
C GLY A 91 3.00 -20.00 22.03
N LYS A 92 3.28 -20.86 21.06
CA LYS A 92 2.90 -22.27 21.11
C LYS A 92 3.73 -22.97 22.19
N PHE A 93 3.04 -23.72 23.06
CA PHE A 93 3.66 -24.28 24.26
C PHE A 93 4.80 -25.28 23.96
N THR A 94 4.77 -25.93 22.79
CA THR A 94 5.68 -27.04 22.45
C THR A 94 7.01 -26.59 21.87
N ASP A 95 7.05 -25.49 21.12
CA ASP A 95 8.17 -25.12 20.24
C ASP A 95 8.41 -23.60 20.15
N ASP A 96 7.74 -22.81 21.00
CA ASP A 96 7.82 -21.34 21.04
C ASP A 96 7.45 -20.65 19.71
N GLN A 97 6.78 -21.34 18.79
CA GLN A 97 6.31 -20.75 17.53
C GLN A 97 5.23 -19.71 17.80
N ILE A 98 5.20 -18.67 16.97
CA ILE A 98 4.21 -17.60 17.10
C ILE A 98 2.87 -18.07 16.52
N GLU A 99 1.82 -17.93 17.32
CA GLU A 99 0.43 -18.18 16.93
C GLU A 99 -0.37 -16.88 16.95
N ILE A 100 -1.07 -16.61 15.85
CA ILE A 100 -1.98 -15.48 15.67
C ILE A 100 -3.40 -16.02 15.65
N LYS A 101 -4.18 -15.73 16.68
CA LYS A 101 -5.58 -16.18 16.79
C LYS A 101 -6.52 -15.12 16.25
N VAL A 102 -7.33 -15.50 15.26
CA VAL A 102 -8.35 -14.62 14.66
C VAL A 102 -9.66 -15.37 14.51
N THR A 103 -10.77 -14.66 14.52
CA THR A 103 -12.08 -15.21 14.17
C THR A 103 -12.35 -14.94 12.70
N HIS A 104 -12.47 -16.00 11.91
CA HIS A 104 -12.73 -15.92 10.47
C HIS A 104 -13.80 -16.95 10.08
N LEU A 105 -14.78 -16.54 9.27
CA LEU A 105 -15.90 -17.40 8.86
C LEU A 105 -16.65 -18.01 10.07
N GLY A 106 -16.80 -17.24 11.14
CA GLY A 106 -17.45 -17.68 12.38
C GLY A 106 -16.65 -18.69 13.22
N THR A 107 -15.41 -19.00 12.84
CA THR A 107 -14.56 -19.98 13.54
C THR A 107 -13.25 -19.34 13.98
N THR A 108 -12.71 -19.79 15.12
CA THR A 108 -11.35 -19.41 15.52
C THR A 108 -10.34 -20.13 14.65
N ARG A 109 -9.50 -19.35 13.96
CA ARG A 109 -8.33 -19.84 13.22
C ARG A 109 -7.06 -19.44 13.95
N VAL A 110 -6.07 -20.33 13.89
CA VAL A 110 -4.72 -20.09 14.41
C VAL A 110 -3.80 -20.05 13.19
N LEU A 111 -3.12 -18.92 13.01
CA LEU A 111 -2.26 -18.67 11.85
C LEU A 111 -0.81 -18.43 12.28
N SER A 112 0.13 -18.87 11.45
CA SER A 112 1.54 -18.49 11.55
C SER A 112 1.78 -17.09 10.95
N PRO A 113 2.88 -16.40 11.32
CA PRO A 113 3.31 -15.19 10.64
C PRO A 113 3.45 -15.37 9.12
N GLU A 114 3.96 -16.52 8.66
CA GLU A 114 4.11 -16.89 7.26
C GLU A 114 2.77 -16.90 6.53
N GLN A 115 1.72 -17.47 7.14
CA GLN A 115 0.37 -17.48 6.57
C GLN A 115 -0.22 -16.07 6.49
N VAL A 116 0.01 -15.21 7.48
CA VAL A 116 -0.45 -13.80 7.43
C VAL A 116 0.28 -13.02 6.32
N VAL A 117 1.59 -13.22 6.19
CA VAL A 117 2.38 -12.62 5.09
C VAL A 117 1.90 -13.17 3.75
N ALA A 118 1.59 -14.46 3.65
CA ALA A 118 1.05 -15.06 2.43
C ALA A 118 -0.29 -14.42 2.02
N CYS A 119 -1.19 -14.14 2.97
CA CYS A 119 -2.44 -13.41 2.69
C CYS A 119 -2.16 -12.05 2.02
N LEU A 120 -1.19 -11.29 2.55
CA LEU A 120 -0.78 -10.01 1.97
C LEU A 120 -0.14 -10.20 0.59
N LEU A 121 0.76 -11.18 0.43
CA LEU A 121 1.43 -11.45 -0.85
C LEU A 121 0.45 -11.90 -1.94
N THR A 122 -0.57 -12.70 -1.60
CA THR A 122 -1.68 -13.05 -2.51
C THR A 122 -2.35 -11.78 -3.04
N HIS A 123 -2.66 -10.82 -2.16
CA HIS A 123 -3.27 -9.54 -2.55
C HIS A 123 -2.36 -8.71 -3.46
N LEU A 124 -1.08 -8.56 -3.11
CA LEU A 124 -0.09 -7.83 -3.93
C LEU A 124 0.11 -8.50 -5.30
N ARG A 125 0.16 -9.83 -5.35
CA ARG A 125 0.24 -10.60 -6.61
C ARG A 125 -0.97 -10.32 -7.51
N VAL A 126 -2.18 -10.31 -6.96
CA VAL A 126 -3.40 -10.01 -7.73
C VAL A 126 -3.35 -8.59 -8.30
N GLN A 127 -2.87 -7.60 -7.54
CA GLN A 127 -2.73 -6.23 -8.02
C GLN A 127 -1.65 -6.10 -9.11
N LEU A 128 -0.49 -6.74 -8.93
CA LEU A 128 0.56 -6.82 -9.95
C LEU A 128 0.03 -7.48 -11.23
N SER A 129 -0.70 -8.58 -11.10
CA SER A 129 -1.24 -9.34 -12.24
C SER A 129 -2.28 -8.53 -13.00
N ARG A 130 -3.14 -7.80 -12.30
CA ARG A 130 -4.09 -6.87 -12.92
C ARG A 130 -3.36 -5.76 -13.67
N SER A 131 -2.32 -5.17 -13.08
CA SER A 131 -1.54 -4.09 -13.70
C SER A 131 -0.80 -4.53 -14.98
N LEU A 132 -0.32 -5.77 -15.00
CA LEU A 132 0.39 -6.35 -16.14
C LEU A 132 -0.52 -7.02 -17.18
N GLY A 133 -1.78 -7.32 -16.83
CA GLY A 133 -2.71 -8.05 -17.68
C GLY A 133 -2.39 -9.54 -17.85
N THR A 134 -1.49 -10.08 -17.02
CA THR A 134 -1.08 -11.49 -17.01
C THR A 134 -0.77 -11.92 -15.57
N ASP A 135 -0.92 -13.21 -15.28
CA ASP A 135 -0.59 -13.74 -13.94
C ASP A 135 0.89 -13.57 -13.61
N VAL A 136 1.18 -13.18 -12.37
CA VAL A 136 2.54 -12.95 -11.87
C VAL A 136 2.94 -14.12 -10.97
N THR A 137 3.73 -15.02 -11.54
CA THR A 137 4.23 -16.22 -10.84
C THR A 137 5.59 -16.03 -10.19
N GLU A 138 6.32 -14.98 -10.55
CA GLU A 138 7.67 -14.68 -10.08
C GLU A 138 7.83 -13.18 -9.79
N CYS A 139 8.45 -12.82 -8.67
CA CYS A 139 8.85 -11.44 -8.38
C CYS A 139 10.13 -11.34 -7.56
N VAL A 140 10.73 -10.15 -7.58
CA VAL A 140 11.82 -9.80 -6.66
C VAL A 140 11.22 -9.01 -5.49
N ILE A 141 11.63 -9.33 -4.26
CA ILE A 141 11.15 -8.69 -3.04
C ILE A 141 12.33 -8.28 -2.17
N ASN A 142 12.29 -7.08 -1.59
CA ASN A 142 13.34 -6.65 -0.67
C ASN A 142 13.21 -7.32 0.70
N VAL A 143 14.35 -7.44 1.39
CA VAL A 143 14.45 -7.80 2.80
C VAL A 143 15.46 -6.89 3.50
N PRO A 144 15.24 -6.59 4.80
CA PRO A 144 16.28 -5.93 5.58
C PRO A 144 17.57 -6.73 5.59
N PHE A 145 18.71 -6.05 5.43
CA PHE A 145 20.01 -6.73 5.34
C PHE A 145 20.31 -7.57 6.60
N PHE A 146 19.80 -7.15 7.76
CA PHE A 146 19.95 -7.81 9.06
C PHE A 146 18.98 -8.97 9.29
N TYR A 147 18.14 -9.32 8.30
CA TYR A 147 17.40 -10.58 8.38
C TYR A 147 18.37 -11.75 8.33
N GLU A 148 18.24 -12.65 9.30
CA GLU A 148 18.95 -13.91 9.35
C GLU A 148 18.25 -14.93 8.43
N GLU A 149 18.82 -16.13 8.36
CA GLU A 149 18.36 -17.18 7.47
C GLU A 149 16.88 -17.56 7.72
N ASN A 150 16.48 -17.63 8.99
CA ASN A 150 15.11 -18.02 9.38
C ASN A 150 14.05 -17.05 8.84
N GLN A 151 14.27 -15.74 8.95
CA GLN A 151 13.29 -14.74 8.46
C GLN A 151 13.25 -14.70 6.94
N ARG A 152 14.41 -14.87 6.27
CA ARG A 152 14.49 -14.97 4.79
C ARG A 152 13.75 -16.19 4.27
N ARG A 153 13.98 -17.35 4.90
CA ARG A 153 13.24 -18.59 4.61
C ARG A 153 11.74 -18.43 4.83
N ALA A 154 11.34 -17.85 5.96
CA ALA A 154 9.93 -17.63 6.28
C ALA A 154 9.24 -16.76 5.23
N LEU A 155 9.91 -15.72 4.71
CA LEU A 155 9.39 -14.93 3.60
C LEU A 155 9.27 -15.73 2.30
N LEU A 156 10.27 -16.55 1.95
CA LEU A 156 10.21 -17.44 0.78
C LEU A 156 9.05 -18.44 0.89
N ASN A 157 8.85 -19.02 2.07
CA ASN A 157 7.72 -19.91 2.36
C ASN A 157 6.39 -19.18 2.19
N ALA A 158 6.24 -17.96 2.74
CA ALA A 158 5.04 -17.14 2.55
C ALA A 158 4.75 -16.88 1.06
N GLY A 159 5.79 -16.66 0.25
CA GLY A 159 5.66 -16.59 -1.21
C GLY A 159 5.11 -17.87 -1.84
N ARG A 160 5.67 -19.04 -1.46
CA ARG A 160 5.20 -20.34 -1.94
C ARG A 160 3.73 -20.59 -1.57
N ILE A 161 3.31 -20.25 -0.35
CA ILE A 161 1.92 -20.35 0.11
C ILE A 161 1.01 -19.44 -0.74
N ALA A 162 1.45 -18.21 -1.02
CA ALA A 162 0.73 -17.25 -1.86
C ALA A 162 0.75 -17.58 -3.37
N GLY A 163 1.45 -18.64 -3.77
CA GLY A 163 1.60 -19.03 -5.18
C GLY A 163 2.45 -18.05 -6.00
N ILE A 164 3.47 -17.45 -5.40
CA ILE A 164 4.45 -16.59 -6.07
C ILE A 164 5.88 -17.00 -5.68
N SER A 165 6.73 -17.24 -6.67
CA SER A 165 8.14 -17.54 -6.45
C SER A 165 8.91 -16.23 -6.23
N LEU A 166 9.47 -16.10 -5.03
CA LEU A 166 10.18 -14.90 -4.59
C LEU A 166 11.68 -15.05 -4.79
N ARG A 167 12.31 -14.00 -5.31
CA ARG A 167 13.76 -13.82 -5.25
C ARG A 167 14.07 -12.66 -4.32
N LEU A 168 14.85 -12.92 -3.28
CA LEU A 168 15.17 -11.90 -2.28
C LEU A 168 16.27 -10.96 -2.80
N ILE A 169 16.17 -9.69 -2.43
CA ILE A 169 17.23 -8.69 -2.55
C ILE A 169 17.32 -7.91 -1.24
N THR A 170 18.50 -7.49 -0.80
CA THR A 170 18.57 -6.66 0.41
C THR A 170 18.15 -5.21 0.11
N ASP A 171 17.71 -4.47 1.14
CA ASP A 171 17.40 -3.03 0.98
C ASP A 171 18.57 -2.24 0.36
N PRO A 172 19.84 -2.36 0.84
CA PRO A 172 20.97 -1.65 0.24
C PRO A 172 21.20 -2.03 -1.22
N ALA A 173 21.06 -3.31 -1.57
CA ALA A 173 21.23 -3.75 -2.96
C ALA A 173 20.12 -3.21 -3.87
N ALA A 174 18.86 -3.17 -3.40
CA ALA A 174 17.75 -2.57 -4.14
C ALA A 174 17.99 -1.07 -4.38
N LEU A 175 18.44 -0.34 -3.36
CA LEU A 175 18.84 1.07 -3.50
C LEU A 175 19.99 1.25 -4.49
N ALA A 176 20.99 0.35 -4.47
CA ALA A 176 22.09 0.39 -5.43
C ALA A 176 21.63 0.21 -6.88
N TYR A 177 20.70 -0.72 -7.15
CA TYR A 177 20.13 -0.85 -8.49
C TYR A 177 19.35 0.40 -8.90
N CYS A 178 18.53 0.95 -8.01
CA CYS A 178 17.77 2.15 -8.31
C CYS A 178 18.70 3.34 -8.59
N TYR A 179 19.57 3.71 -7.65
CA TYR A 179 20.51 4.82 -7.80
C TYR A 179 21.44 4.65 -9.01
N GLY A 180 22.08 3.48 -9.12
CA GLY A 180 23.08 3.21 -10.13
C GLY A 180 22.53 3.22 -11.56
N MET A 181 21.26 2.84 -11.74
CA MET A 181 20.62 2.87 -13.06
C MET A 181 20.20 4.27 -13.49
N TYR A 182 19.63 5.05 -12.58
CA TYR A 182 19.20 6.42 -12.89
C TYR A 182 20.38 7.41 -12.99
N ASN A 183 21.44 7.21 -12.19
CA ASN A 183 22.61 8.10 -12.17
C ASN A 183 23.80 7.56 -12.99
N GLY A 184 23.61 6.43 -13.68
CA GLY A 184 24.70 5.66 -14.30
C GLY A 184 25.53 6.39 -15.35
N ALA A 185 25.01 7.45 -15.97
CA ALA A 185 25.77 8.28 -16.93
C ALA A 185 26.82 9.17 -16.25
N ASN A 186 26.62 9.48 -14.96
CA ASN A 186 27.46 10.39 -14.18
C ASN A 186 28.39 9.64 -13.21
N LEU A 187 28.44 8.31 -13.28
CA LEU A 187 29.28 7.50 -12.40
C LEU A 187 30.72 7.43 -12.93
N PRO A 188 31.73 7.41 -12.04
CA PRO A 188 33.12 7.33 -12.45
C PRO A 188 33.39 6.02 -13.22
N PRO A 189 34.23 6.04 -14.26
CA PRO A 189 34.61 4.82 -14.97
C PRO A 189 35.37 3.86 -14.04
N PRO A 190 35.46 2.55 -14.36
CA PRO A 190 36.05 1.55 -13.48
C PRO A 190 37.51 1.82 -13.07
N GLU A 191 38.25 2.59 -13.87
CA GLU A 191 39.65 2.96 -13.62
C GLU A 191 39.80 4.10 -12.59
N GLN A 192 38.71 4.82 -12.28
CA GLN A 192 38.71 5.90 -11.29
C GLN A 192 38.19 5.41 -9.94
N PRO A 193 38.56 6.07 -8.83
CA PRO A 193 38.01 5.78 -7.52
C PRO A 193 36.47 5.80 -7.53
N PRO A 194 35.80 4.84 -6.88
CA PRO A 194 34.35 4.77 -6.88
C PRO A 194 33.76 5.97 -6.12
N ARG A 195 32.56 6.36 -6.52
CA ARG A 195 31.77 7.37 -5.82
C ARG A 195 31.11 6.73 -4.60
N LEU A 196 31.45 7.21 -3.41
CA LEU A 196 30.85 6.76 -2.16
C LEU A 196 29.55 7.50 -1.87
N VAL A 197 28.42 6.78 -1.81
CA VAL A 197 27.11 7.35 -1.49
C VAL A 197 26.54 6.67 -0.26
N ALA A 198 26.18 7.46 0.74
CA ALA A 198 25.48 6.97 1.92
C ALA A 198 23.96 7.04 1.71
N PHE A 199 23.24 5.98 2.05
CA PHE A 199 21.78 5.98 2.07
C PHE A 199 21.32 5.90 3.51
N VAL A 200 20.39 6.77 3.91
CA VAL A 200 19.78 6.77 5.24
C VAL A 200 18.29 6.51 5.06
N ASP A 201 17.87 5.29 5.36
CA ASP A 201 16.48 4.84 5.31
C ASP A 201 15.85 4.92 6.70
N VAL A 202 14.91 5.84 6.87
CA VAL A 202 14.16 6.01 8.12
C VAL A 202 12.71 5.57 7.87
N GLY A 203 12.45 4.29 8.07
CA GLY A 203 11.17 3.66 7.81
C GLY A 203 10.16 3.80 8.95
N HIS A 204 9.16 2.92 8.94
CA HIS A 204 8.15 2.86 10.00
C HIS A 204 8.67 2.16 11.27
N SER A 205 9.40 1.07 11.12
CA SER A 205 9.76 0.18 12.24
C SER A 205 11.26 0.16 12.57
N SER A 206 12.07 0.73 11.69
CA SER A 206 13.53 0.64 11.77
C SER A 206 14.16 1.85 11.10
N VAL A 207 15.39 2.14 11.52
CA VAL A 207 16.32 3.00 10.79
C VAL A 207 17.45 2.13 10.28
N GLN A 208 17.82 2.32 9.03
CA GLN A 208 18.93 1.64 8.36
C GLN A 208 19.81 2.69 7.68
N ALA A 209 21.12 2.48 7.69
CA ALA A 209 22.01 3.25 6.86
C ALA A 209 22.95 2.30 6.13
N SER A 210 23.30 2.64 4.89
CA SER A 210 24.24 1.85 4.09
C SER A 210 25.19 2.75 3.34
N LEU A 211 26.42 2.29 3.15
CA LEU A 211 27.43 2.95 2.35
C LEU A 211 27.71 2.11 1.12
N ILE A 212 27.56 2.70 -0.05
CA ILE A 212 27.67 2.01 -1.33
C ILE A 212 28.67 2.74 -2.22
N ALA A 213 29.62 1.99 -2.78
CA ALA A 213 30.59 2.46 -3.74
C ALA A 213 30.07 2.24 -5.17
N PHE A 214 30.02 3.31 -5.97
CA PHE A 214 29.51 3.27 -7.34
C PHE A 214 30.59 3.56 -8.38
N SER A 215 30.63 2.71 -9.41
CA SER A 215 31.38 2.92 -10.66
C SER A 215 30.45 2.68 -11.86
N ALA A 216 30.87 3.05 -13.06
CA ALA A 216 30.08 2.84 -14.26
C ALA A 216 29.78 1.34 -14.44
N GLY A 217 28.50 0.97 -14.33
CA GLY A 217 28.04 -0.42 -14.48
C GLY A 217 28.19 -1.30 -13.24
N LYS A 218 28.71 -0.80 -12.12
CA LYS A 218 28.93 -1.58 -10.89
C LYS A 218 28.57 -0.78 -9.64
N ALA A 219 27.97 -1.44 -8.64
CA ALA A 219 27.95 -0.96 -7.26
C ALA A 219 28.44 -2.04 -6.29
N GLU A 220 28.95 -1.61 -5.15
CA GLU A 220 29.41 -2.48 -4.06
C GLU A 220 28.95 -1.95 -2.72
N VAL A 221 28.20 -2.77 -1.97
CA VAL A 221 27.73 -2.43 -0.62
C VAL A 221 28.89 -2.62 0.36
N LEU A 222 29.46 -1.51 0.85
CA LEU A 222 30.64 -1.53 1.72
C LEU A 222 30.26 -1.88 3.16
N ALA A 223 29.24 -1.21 3.69
CA ALA A 223 28.77 -1.42 5.06
C ALA A 223 27.29 -1.03 5.18
N ALA A 224 26.64 -1.57 6.20
CA ALA A 224 25.28 -1.23 6.60
C ALA A 224 25.12 -1.35 8.12
N SER A 225 24.35 -0.45 8.71
CA SER A 225 23.98 -0.43 10.13
C SER A 225 22.47 -0.27 10.28
N PHE A 226 21.92 -0.68 11.43
CA PHE A 226 20.48 -0.63 11.68
C PHE A 226 20.15 -0.42 13.16
N ASP A 227 18.94 0.08 13.43
CA ASP A 227 18.36 0.17 14.77
C ASP A 227 16.84 -0.11 14.68
N LEU A 228 16.36 -1.10 15.43
CA LEU A 228 14.95 -1.52 15.49
C LEU A 228 14.14 -0.78 16.57
N THR A 229 14.77 0.09 17.34
CA THR A 229 14.18 0.83 18.45
C THR A 229 13.91 2.30 18.11
N VAL A 230 14.07 2.65 16.82
CA VAL A 230 13.74 3.95 16.23
C VAL A 230 13.00 3.72 14.92
N GLY A 231 12.00 4.55 14.65
CA GLY A 231 11.20 4.51 13.43
C GLY A 231 9.87 5.22 13.65
N GLY A 232 9.08 5.36 12.58
CA GLY A 232 7.74 5.94 12.61
C GLY A 232 6.88 5.49 13.80
N VAL A 233 6.78 4.18 14.04
CA VAL A 233 5.99 3.57 15.12
C VAL A 233 6.42 4.01 16.51
N HIS A 234 7.73 4.26 16.70
CA HIS A 234 8.29 4.68 17.97
C HIS A 234 7.99 6.16 18.23
N PHE A 235 8.06 7.02 17.19
CA PHE A 235 7.62 8.41 17.29
C PHE A 235 6.11 8.52 17.56
N ASP A 236 5.31 7.67 16.90
CA ASP A 236 3.85 7.65 17.08
C ASP A 236 3.48 7.19 18.49
N ALA A 237 4.14 6.14 19.00
CA ALA A 237 3.93 5.65 20.36
C ALA A 237 4.35 6.68 21.42
N LEU A 238 5.46 7.38 21.22
CA LEU A 238 5.92 8.45 22.11
C LEU A 238 4.89 9.58 22.23
N LEU A 239 4.34 10.03 21.10
CA LEU A 239 3.28 11.04 21.08
C LEU A 239 2.01 10.52 21.78
N ARG A 240 1.61 9.28 21.50
CA ARG A 240 0.45 8.64 22.14
C ARG A 240 0.61 8.56 23.65
N ASP A 241 1.78 8.18 24.15
CA ASP A 241 2.05 8.10 25.58
C ASP A 241 1.99 9.50 26.24
N TYR A 242 2.58 10.51 25.60
CA TYR A 242 2.47 11.90 26.05
C TYR A 242 1.00 12.35 26.16
N PHE A 243 0.19 12.13 25.12
CA PHE A 243 -1.22 12.53 25.15
C PHE A 243 -2.06 11.69 26.09
N ASN A 244 -1.76 10.40 26.28
CA ASN A 244 -2.43 9.58 27.28
C ASN A 244 -2.21 10.11 28.70
N GLU A 245 -0.99 10.57 29.02
CA GLU A 245 -0.69 11.21 30.30
C GLU A 245 -1.40 12.56 30.46
N ASP A 246 -1.42 13.38 29.40
CA ASP A 246 -2.15 14.65 29.39
C ASP A 246 -3.66 14.43 29.60
N PHE A 247 -4.24 13.45 28.91
CA PHE A 247 -5.66 13.12 29.02
C PHE A 247 -6.02 12.54 30.40
N GLY A 248 -5.11 11.79 31.01
CA GLY A 248 -5.26 11.36 32.41
C GLY A 248 -5.34 12.54 33.38
N LYS A 249 -4.63 13.64 33.10
CA LYS A 249 -4.65 14.85 33.94
C LYS A 249 -5.90 15.69 33.69
N ARG A 250 -6.18 16.03 32.43
CA ARG A 250 -7.24 16.97 32.00
C ARG A 250 -8.63 16.36 31.96
N PHE A 251 -8.75 15.14 31.42
CA PHE A 251 -10.04 14.48 31.17
C PHE A 251 -10.30 13.29 32.11
N LYS A 252 -9.33 12.90 32.94
CA LYS A 252 -9.38 11.70 33.80
C LYS A 252 -9.61 10.40 33.00
N ILE A 253 -9.10 10.36 31.77
CA ILE A 253 -9.20 9.22 30.84
C ILE A 253 -7.85 8.52 30.76
N ASP A 254 -7.87 7.19 30.76
CA ASP A 254 -6.71 6.35 30.44
C ASP A 254 -7.05 5.48 29.24
N ALA A 255 -6.52 5.84 28.07
CA ALA A 255 -6.82 5.18 26.80
C ALA A 255 -6.32 3.72 26.79
N ARG A 256 -5.33 3.38 27.62
CA ARG A 256 -4.78 2.00 27.74
C ARG A 256 -5.83 0.99 28.18
N LYS A 257 -6.88 1.43 28.87
CA LYS A 257 -7.98 0.58 29.34
C LYS A 257 -8.98 0.21 28.24
N THR A 258 -8.95 0.92 27.10
CA THR A 258 -9.88 0.69 25.99
C THR A 258 -9.09 0.53 24.69
N PRO A 259 -8.93 -0.70 24.16
CA PRO A 259 -8.12 -0.97 22.97
C PRO A 259 -8.47 -0.07 21.78
N ARG A 260 -9.77 0.16 21.53
CA ARG A 260 -10.22 1.06 20.46
C ARG A 260 -9.76 2.51 20.65
N ALA A 261 -9.83 3.05 21.87
CA ALA A 261 -9.34 4.40 22.16
C ALA A 261 -7.82 4.49 22.02
N TRP A 262 -7.09 3.47 22.48
CA TRP A 262 -5.64 3.37 22.34
C TRP A 262 -5.16 3.41 20.88
N LEU A 263 -5.87 2.74 19.98
CA LEU A 263 -5.56 2.74 18.55
C LEU A 263 -5.98 4.03 17.86
N ARG A 264 -7.17 4.57 18.17
CA ARG A 264 -7.62 5.88 17.64
C ARG A 264 -6.64 7.00 18.01
N LEU A 265 -6.11 7.00 19.23
CA LEU A 265 -5.09 7.97 19.63
C LEU A 265 -3.78 7.78 18.86
N LEU A 266 -3.38 6.54 18.58
CA LEU A 266 -2.20 6.26 17.76
C LEU A 266 -2.36 6.80 16.33
N ASP A 267 -3.53 6.58 15.69
CA ASP A 267 -3.81 7.09 14.35
C ASP A 267 -3.76 8.63 14.29
N GLU A 268 -4.30 9.33 15.30
CA GLU A 268 -4.17 10.79 15.38
C GLU A 268 -2.72 11.23 15.61
N CYS A 269 -1.96 10.51 16.44
CA CYS A 269 -0.54 10.79 16.66
C CYS A 269 0.28 10.65 15.36
N GLU A 270 -0.01 9.65 14.54
CA GLU A 270 0.60 9.49 13.22
C GLU A 270 0.28 10.68 12.30
N LYS A 271 -0.99 11.12 12.27
CA LYS A 271 -1.43 12.27 11.46
C LYS A 271 -0.72 13.55 11.88
N ILE A 272 -0.72 13.89 13.17
CA ILE A 272 -0.06 15.12 13.65
C ILE A 272 1.46 15.07 13.40
N LYS A 273 2.11 13.90 13.56
CA LYS A 273 3.54 13.74 13.26
C LYS A 273 3.84 14.08 11.80
N LYS A 274 3.01 13.58 10.87
CA LYS A 274 3.14 13.90 9.44
C LYS A 274 2.91 15.39 9.17
N GLN A 275 1.87 15.99 9.76
CA GLN A 275 1.59 17.41 9.59
C GLN A 275 2.72 18.29 10.14
N MET A 276 3.32 17.91 11.28
CA MET A 276 4.48 18.60 11.86
C MET A 276 5.72 18.58 10.97
N SER A 277 5.84 17.60 10.06
CA SER A 277 6.95 17.58 9.10
C SER A 277 6.86 18.72 8.09
N ALA A 278 5.65 19.17 7.75
CA ALA A 278 5.40 20.31 6.87
C ALA A 278 5.23 21.63 7.63
N ASN A 279 4.57 21.62 8.80
CA ASN A 279 4.20 22.82 9.55
C ASN A 279 4.93 22.88 10.91
N SER A 280 5.53 24.01 11.25
CA SER A 280 6.20 24.24 12.54
C SER A 280 5.31 24.91 13.60
N GLN A 281 4.14 25.41 13.20
CA GLN A 281 3.17 26.02 14.10
C GLN A 281 2.45 24.98 14.95
N PRO A 282 1.86 25.36 16.10
CA PRO A 282 1.05 24.46 16.91
C PRO A 282 -0.10 23.84 16.11
N ILE A 283 -0.23 22.52 16.16
CA ILE A 283 -1.22 21.74 15.41
C ILE A 283 -2.24 21.18 16.40
N PRO A 284 -3.49 21.66 16.36
CA PRO A 284 -4.56 21.10 17.17
C PRO A 284 -5.10 19.81 16.55
N PHE A 285 -5.59 18.91 17.39
CA PHE A 285 -6.43 17.79 16.99
C PHE A 285 -7.53 17.56 18.04
N ALA A 286 -8.62 16.94 17.61
CA ALA A 286 -9.71 16.52 18.48
C ALA A 286 -10.17 15.11 18.10
N ILE A 287 -10.56 14.33 19.11
CA ILE A 287 -11.14 13.01 18.93
C ILE A 287 -12.49 12.99 19.62
N GLU A 288 -13.54 12.93 18.81
CA GLU A 288 -14.92 12.87 19.29
C GLU A 288 -15.24 11.49 19.87
N CYS A 289 -16.09 11.47 20.90
CA CYS A 289 -16.55 10.27 21.59
C CYS A 289 -15.38 9.32 21.88
N PHE A 290 -14.31 9.82 22.50
CA PHE A 290 -13.07 9.08 22.67
C PHE A 290 -13.23 7.92 23.65
N VAL A 291 -13.76 8.20 24.84
CA VAL A 291 -14.12 7.23 25.88
C VAL A 291 -15.34 7.75 26.62
N LYS A 292 -16.39 6.93 26.78
CA LYS A 292 -17.63 7.27 27.53
C LYS A 292 -18.21 8.63 27.12
N ASP A 293 -18.41 8.82 25.81
CA ASP A 293 -18.96 10.04 25.19
C ASP A 293 -18.21 11.33 25.55
N THR A 294 -16.96 11.21 26.01
CA THR A 294 -16.10 12.36 26.28
C THR A 294 -15.21 12.64 25.08
N ASP A 295 -15.27 13.86 24.59
CA ASP A 295 -14.35 14.36 23.56
C ASP A 295 -13.02 14.75 24.19
N VAL A 296 -11.93 14.45 23.48
CA VAL A 296 -10.59 14.87 23.89
C VAL A 296 -9.97 15.74 22.81
N ASN A 297 -9.11 16.66 23.23
CA ASN A 297 -8.36 17.50 22.31
C ASN A 297 -6.94 17.70 22.81
N GLY A 298 -6.02 17.88 21.86
CA GLY A 298 -4.63 18.13 22.13
C GLY A 298 -4.05 19.12 21.12
N VAL A 299 -2.90 19.68 21.48
CA VAL A 299 -2.10 20.51 20.59
C VAL A 299 -0.66 20.00 20.69
N MET A 300 0.01 19.86 19.55
CA MET A 300 1.44 19.58 19.50
C MET A 300 2.13 20.57 18.59
N GLN A 301 3.31 21.03 19.00
CA GLN A 301 4.20 21.83 18.17
C GLN A 301 5.48 21.03 17.85
N ARG A 302 6.07 21.30 16.68
CA ARG A 302 7.27 20.59 16.20
C ARG A 302 8.42 20.61 17.20
N ASP A 303 8.73 21.76 17.78
CA ASP A 303 9.83 21.90 18.74
C ASP A 303 9.60 21.07 20.02
N GLN A 304 8.36 21.00 20.47
CA GLN A 304 7.97 20.15 21.60
C GLN A 304 8.10 18.67 21.26
N PHE A 305 7.61 18.25 20.09
CA PHE A 305 7.80 16.88 19.60
C PHE A 305 9.28 16.52 19.50
N GLU A 306 10.10 17.42 18.96
CA GLU A 306 11.52 17.17 18.79
C GLU A 306 12.24 17.01 20.14
N ARG A 307 11.89 17.84 21.14
CA ARG A 307 12.39 17.68 22.53
C ARG A 307 11.97 16.35 23.15
N LEU A 308 10.72 15.91 22.94
CA LEU A 308 10.24 14.61 23.43
C LEU A 308 11.03 13.46 22.78
N ALA A 309 11.34 13.58 21.49
CA ALA A 309 11.95 12.53 20.68
C ALA A 309 13.49 12.53 20.70
N GLU A 310 14.14 13.40 21.47
CA GLU A 310 15.61 13.58 21.49
C GLU A 310 16.38 12.26 21.67
N LYS A 311 15.92 11.37 22.56
CA LYS A 311 16.56 10.05 22.75
C LYS A 311 16.50 9.16 21.51
N LEU A 312 15.44 9.26 20.72
CA LEU A 312 15.31 8.51 19.46
C LEU A 312 16.22 9.10 18.39
N PHE A 313 16.38 10.42 18.36
CA PHE A 313 17.29 11.12 17.45
C PHE A 313 18.76 10.82 17.72
N GLN A 314 19.17 10.75 18.98
CA GLN A 314 20.54 10.37 19.36
C GLN A 314 20.93 8.99 18.84
N LYS A 315 20.01 8.03 18.86
CA LYS A 315 20.23 6.69 18.29
C LYS A 315 20.50 6.72 16.78
N VAL A 316 19.85 7.63 16.04
CA VAL A 316 20.15 7.83 14.61
C VAL A 316 21.61 8.29 14.43
N GLN A 317 22.09 9.21 15.27
CA GLN A 317 23.47 9.65 15.24
C GLN A 317 24.46 8.51 15.56
N THR A 318 24.17 7.69 16.57
CA THR A 318 24.97 6.50 16.91
C THR A 318 25.02 5.50 15.75
N LEU A 319 23.90 5.28 15.06
CA LEU A 319 23.82 4.40 13.90
C LEU A 319 24.71 4.89 12.74
N LEU A 320 24.76 6.21 12.50
CA LEU A 320 25.63 6.79 11.47
C LEU A 320 27.12 6.69 11.84
N GLN A 321 27.46 6.85 13.12
CA GLN A 321 28.83 6.62 13.62
C GLN A 321 29.26 5.18 13.39
N GLN A 322 28.38 4.22 13.69
CA GLN A 322 28.62 2.80 13.46
C GLN A 322 28.85 2.51 11.96
N LEU A 323 28.05 3.08 11.07
CA LEU A 323 28.21 2.89 9.62
C LEU A 323 29.60 3.28 9.13
N ILE A 324 30.06 4.48 9.51
CA ILE A 324 31.36 5.01 9.08
C ILE A 324 32.52 4.18 9.66
N SER A 325 32.38 3.77 10.92
CA SER A 325 33.34 2.87 11.58
C SER A 325 33.45 1.53 10.85
N ASP A 326 32.32 0.89 10.54
CA ASP A 326 32.29 -0.43 9.88
C ASP A 326 32.76 -0.38 8.43
N ALA A 327 32.51 0.74 7.74
CA ALA A 327 33.03 0.99 6.40
C ALA A 327 34.52 1.30 6.37
N ASN A 328 35.11 1.70 7.51
CA ASN A 328 36.49 2.17 7.62
C ASN A 328 36.82 3.31 6.61
N VAL A 329 35.92 4.29 6.49
CA VAL A 329 36.10 5.48 5.64
C VAL A 329 36.03 6.76 6.47
N LYS A 330 36.46 7.89 5.93
CA LYS A 330 36.24 9.19 6.58
C LYS A 330 34.94 9.81 6.08
N VAL A 331 34.25 10.55 6.95
CA VAL A 331 33.05 11.31 6.57
C VAL A 331 33.31 12.24 5.39
N GLY A 332 34.50 12.82 5.29
CA GLY A 332 34.88 13.70 4.19
C GLY A 332 34.99 13.01 2.82
N ASP A 333 35.13 11.68 2.80
CA ASP A 333 35.24 10.88 1.57
C ASP A 333 33.86 10.56 0.96
N ILE A 334 32.78 10.77 1.73
CA ILE A 334 31.41 10.55 1.28
C ILE A 334 31.07 11.61 0.21
N PHE A 335 30.71 11.16 -0.99
CA PHE A 335 30.36 12.06 -2.09
C PHE A 335 28.96 12.65 -1.89
N ASP A 336 27.95 11.79 -1.73
CA ASP A 336 26.55 12.17 -1.55
C ASP A 336 25.89 11.38 -0.42
N VAL A 337 24.82 11.95 0.13
CA VAL A 337 23.94 11.29 1.10
C VAL A 337 22.52 11.34 0.55
N GLU A 338 21.82 10.21 0.45
CA GLU A 338 20.43 10.13 -0.01
C GLU A 338 19.51 9.70 1.14
N LEU A 339 18.40 10.40 1.32
CA LEU A 339 17.36 10.03 2.29
C LEU A 339 16.30 9.16 1.63
N VAL A 340 15.95 8.06 2.30
CA VAL A 340 14.85 7.16 1.91
C VAL A 340 13.99 6.88 3.14
N GLY A 341 12.79 6.37 2.94
CA GLY A 341 11.87 5.99 4.02
C GLY A 341 11.02 7.15 4.50
N GLY A 342 9.75 6.88 4.81
CA GLY A 342 8.77 7.93 5.06
C GLY A 342 9.06 8.82 6.28
N SER A 343 9.74 8.30 7.30
CA SER A 343 10.07 9.06 8.51
C SER A 343 11.31 9.95 8.34
N SER A 344 12.04 9.84 7.22
CA SER A 344 13.17 10.73 6.90
C SER A 344 12.72 12.17 6.61
N ARG A 345 11.42 12.37 6.39
CA ARG A 345 10.77 13.68 6.20
C ARG A 345 10.67 14.51 7.48
N ILE A 346 10.91 13.92 8.65
CA ILE A 346 10.99 14.66 9.91
C ILE A 346 12.18 15.62 9.82
N PRO A 347 11.98 16.95 9.94
CA PRO A 347 13.05 17.93 9.72
C PRO A 347 14.30 17.70 10.59
N ARG A 348 14.12 17.29 11.85
CA ARG A 348 15.23 16.96 12.75
C ARG A 348 16.12 15.81 12.24
N ILE A 349 15.55 14.81 11.57
CA ILE A 349 16.34 13.72 10.95
C ILE A 349 17.25 14.29 9.87
N LYS A 350 16.70 15.13 8.99
CA LYS A 350 17.48 15.79 7.94
C LYS A 350 18.64 16.60 8.52
N GLN A 351 18.40 17.35 9.60
CA GLN A 351 19.43 18.12 10.30
C GLN A 351 20.54 17.22 10.87
N ILE A 352 20.19 16.14 11.58
CA ILE A 352 21.17 15.21 12.15
C ILE A 352 22.06 14.62 11.06
N VAL A 353 21.46 14.21 9.95
CA VAL A 353 22.20 13.67 8.80
C VAL A 353 23.11 14.74 8.21
N ALA A 354 22.61 15.97 8.03
CA ALA A 354 23.39 17.08 7.49
C ALA A 354 24.58 17.48 8.38
N GLU A 355 24.35 17.56 9.69
CA GLU A 355 25.37 17.85 10.71
C GLU A 355 26.44 16.76 10.75
N PHE A 356 26.03 15.48 10.73
CA PHE A 356 26.94 14.35 10.79
C PHE A 356 27.84 14.27 9.55
N PHE A 357 27.25 14.35 8.35
CA PHE A 357 27.99 14.24 7.09
C PHE A 357 28.62 15.57 6.63
N LYS A 358 28.32 16.68 7.32
CA LYS A 358 28.71 18.05 6.95
C LYS A 358 28.30 18.40 5.52
N LYS A 359 27.15 17.89 5.08
CA LYS A 359 26.66 18.02 3.71
C LYS A 359 25.14 17.90 3.67
N GLU A 360 24.49 18.71 2.84
CA GLU A 360 23.03 18.62 2.66
C GLU A 360 22.65 17.28 2.05
N PRO A 361 21.79 16.48 2.72
CA PRO A 361 21.35 15.22 2.17
C PRO A 361 20.33 15.46 1.05
N LYS A 362 20.42 14.62 0.03
CA LYS A 362 19.64 14.65 -1.19
C LYS A 362 18.40 13.76 -1.06
N THR A 363 17.43 14.07 -1.92
CA THR A 363 16.21 13.29 -2.15
C THR A 363 16.02 13.12 -3.64
N THR A 364 17.11 12.80 -4.36
CA THR A 364 17.02 12.61 -5.82
C THR A 364 16.27 11.33 -6.17
N MET A 365 16.31 10.37 -5.25
CA MET A 365 15.43 9.21 -5.25
C MET A 365 14.13 9.54 -4.54
N ASN A 366 13.02 9.02 -5.07
CA ASN A 366 11.75 9.09 -4.36
C ASN A 366 11.87 8.25 -3.08
N GLN A 367 11.56 8.89 -1.95
CA GLN A 367 11.79 8.33 -0.62
C GLN A 367 10.87 7.15 -0.29
N ASP A 368 9.75 6.99 -1.01
CA ASP A 368 8.76 5.94 -0.77
C ASP A 368 8.95 4.74 -1.70
N ASP A 369 9.23 4.98 -2.98
CA ASP A 369 9.16 3.92 -4.01
C ASP A 369 10.52 3.37 -4.48
N ALA A 370 11.62 3.96 -4.02
CA ALA A 370 12.99 3.62 -4.44
C ALA A 370 13.32 2.13 -4.32
N LEU A 371 12.93 1.50 -3.22
CA LEU A 371 13.15 0.07 -2.97
C LEU A 371 12.37 -0.79 -3.97
N ALA A 372 11.09 -0.48 -4.20
CA ALA A 372 10.26 -1.21 -5.16
C ALA A 372 10.82 -1.08 -6.58
N ARG A 373 11.29 0.12 -6.97
CA ARG A 373 11.95 0.34 -8.28
C ARG A 373 13.23 -0.50 -8.39
N GLY A 374 14.06 -0.51 -7.36
CA GLY A 374 15.25 -1.35 -7.27
C GLY A 374 14.93 -2.84 -7.46
N CYS A 375 13.88 -3.33 -6.80
CA CYS A 375 13.39 -4.70 -6.96
C CYS A 375 12.92 -4.98 -8.38
N ALA A 376 12.16 -4.07 -9.01
CA ALA A 376 11.67 -4.25 -10.37
C ALA A 376 12.81 -4.19 -11.41
N LEU A 377 13.83 -3.34 -11.21
CA LEU A 377 15.05 -3.31 -12.02
C LEU A 377 15.81 -4.62 -11.92
N ARG A 378 16.01 -5.13 -10.69
CA ARG A 378 16.64 -6.43 -10.49
C ARG A 378 15.82 -7.54 -11.14
N SER A 379 14.50 -7.51 -10.99
CA SER A 379 13.60 -8.45 -11.65
C SER A 379 13.83 -8.42 -13.15
N ALA A 380 13.77 -7.25 -13.78
CA ALA A 380 13.95 -7.09 -15.22
C ALA A 380 15.29 -7.63 -15.75
N MET A 381 16.38 -7.46 -14.99
CA MET A 381 17.70 -8.00 -15.36
C MET A 381 17.78 -9.53 -15.33
N LEU A 382 16.90 -10.20 -14.59
CA LEU A 382 16.85 -11.65 -14.51
C LEU A 382 16.10 -12.28 -15.70
N TYR A 383 15.38 -11.49 -16.50
CA TYR A 383 14.64 -11.95 -17.67
C TYR A 383 15.38 -11.57 -18.97
N PRO A 384 16.02 -12.52 -19.67
CA PRO A 384 16.84 -12.23 -20.86
C PRO A 384 16.08 -11.55 -22.00
N ALA A 385 14.77 -11.75 -22.08
CA ALA A 385 13.92 -11.13 -23.10
C ALA A 385 13.80 -9.60 -22.92
N TYR A 386 14.05 -9.07 -21.73
CA TYR A 386 13.98 -7.64 -21.45
C TYR A 386 15.39 -7.05 -21.42
N GLN A 387 15.73 -6.28 -22.45
CA GLN A 387 17.06 -5.67 -22.57
C GLN A 387 17.21 -4.47 -21.63
N VAL A 388 17.82 -4.72 -20.46
CA VAL A 388 18.24 -3.67 -19.52
C VAL A 388 19.74 -3.42 -19.65
N LYS A 389 20.16 -2.16 -19.46
CA LYS A 389 21.59 -1.84 -19.33
C LYS A 389 22.19 -2.71 -18.21
N LYS A 390 23.30 -3.39 -18.50
CA LYS A 390 23.98 -4.23 -17.52
C LYS A 390 24.46 -3.38 -16.35
N PHE A 391 24.11 -3.80 -15.15
CA PHE A 391 24.56 -3.21 -13.90
C PHE A 391 24.73 -4.33 -12.87
N THR A 392 25.89 -4.40 -12.23
CA THR A 392 26.20 -5.45 -11.27
C THR A 392 26.28 -4.85 -9.87
N VAL A 393 25.56 -5.43 -8.93
CA VAL A 393 25.66 -5.08 -7.51
C VAL A 393 26.36 -6.22 -6.79
N ILE A 394 27.45 -5.90 -6.09
CA ILE A 394 28.10 -6.81 -5.14
C ILE A 394 27.56 -6.46 -3.75
N ASP A 395 26.83 -7.39 -3.16
CA ASP A 395 26.24 -7.21 -1.83
C ASP A 395 26.85 -8.21 -0.85
N ARG A 396 27.56 -7.70 0.15
CA ARG A 396 28.17 -8.51 1.20
C ARG A 396 27.18 -9.11 2.19
N TYR A 397 25.93 -8.64 2.17
CA TYR A 397 24.82 -9.14 3.00
C TYR A 397 23.89 -10.07 2.22
N GLU A 398 24.25 -10.41 0.97
CA GLU A 398 23.57 -11.45 0.23
C GLU A 398 23.77 -12.79 0.93
N MET A 399 22.66 -13.47 1.19
CA MET A 399 22.64 -14.75 1.89
C MET A 399 21.90 -15.75 1.01
N PRO A 400 22.63 -16.68 0.35
CA PRO A 400 22.01 -17.80 -0.34
C PRO A 400 21.23 -18.64 0.66
N ILE A 401 20.00 -19.00 0.30
CA ILE A 401 19.16 -19.89 1.11
C ILE A 401 19.18 -21.26 0.44
N ASP A 402 19.51 -22.30 1.21
CA ASP A 402 19.40 -23.68 0.74
C ASP A 402 17.91 -24.02 0.51
N PRO A 403 17.50 -24.42 -0.71
CA PRO A 403 16.15 -24.86 -0.96
C PRO A 403 15.69 -26.01 -0.04
N SER A 404 16.62 -26.84 0.46
CA SER A 404 16.31 -27.93 1.40
C SER A 404 15.84 -27.45 2.77
N ALA A 405 16.17 -26.20 3.14
CA ALA A 405 15.76 -25.60 4.40
C ALA A 405 14.30 -25.11 4.38
N LEU A 406 13.68 -24.97 3.20
CA LEU A 406 12.29 -24.50 3.06
C LEU A 406 11.29 -25.50 3.65
N LEU A 407 10.01 -25.10 3.75
CA LEU A 407 8.95 -26.02 4.19
C LEU A 407 8.95 -27.30 3.35
N ASP A 408 8.75 -28.42 4.06
CA ASP A 408 8.51 -29.71 3.43
C ASP A 408 7.25 -29.66 2.55
N GLU A 409 7.23 -30.48 1.50
CA GLU A 409 6.17 -30.43 0.48
C GLU A 409 4.78 -30.75 1.04
N GLU A 410 4.70 -31.56 2.11
CA GLU A 410 3.42 -31.95 2.70
C GLU A 410 2.82 -30.81 3.53
N LYS A 411 3.60 -30.17 4.42
CA LYS A 411 3.16 -28.97 5.15
C LYS A 411 2.85 -27.82 4.21
N LEU A 412 3.68 -27.64 3.18
CA LEU A 412 3.42 -26.59 2.20
C LEU A 412 2.08 -26.81 1.48
N LYS A 413 1.76 -28.05 1.07
CA LYS A 413 0.45 -28.36 0.47
C LYS A 413 -0.70 -28.06 1.43
N GLU A 414 -0.54 -28.35 2.72
CA GLU A 414 -1.54 -28.04 3.74
C GLU A 414 -1.76 -26.52 3.85
N GLU A 415 -0.68 -25.73 3.93
CA GLU A 415 -0.78 -24.27 4.01
C GLU A 415 -1.32 -23.64 2.73
N ILE A 416 -0.91 -24.14 1.56
CA ILE A 416 -1.47 -23.71 0.26
C ILE A 416 -2.98 -24.01 0.21
N LYS A 417 -3.40 -25.20 0.66
CA LYS A 417 -4.82 -25.56 0.70
C LYS A 417 -5.59 -24.61 1.62
N ALA A 418 -5.07 -24.31 2.80
CA ALA A 418 -5.69 -23.35 3.72
C ALA A 418 -5.81 -21.94 3.11
N GLU A 419 -4.78 -21.47 2.39
CA GLU A 419 -4.80 -20.20 1.68
C GLU A 419 -5.79 -20.20 0.50
N GLN A 420 -5.90 -21.30 -0.25
CA GLN A 420 -6.87 -21.47 -1.34
C GLN A 420 -8.33 -21.50 -0.85
N GLU A 421 -8.59 -22.14 0.30
CA GLU A 421 -9.90 -22.12 0.95
C GLU A 421 -10.32 -20.70 1.31
N MET A 422 -9.40 -19.92 1.90
CA MET A 422 -9.67 -18.52 2.23
C MET A 422 -9.86 -17.66 0.97
N GLN A 423 -9.04 -17.84 -0.07
CA GLN A 423 -9.24 -17.16 -1.36
C GLN A 423 -10.59 -17.47 -2.01
N THR A 424 -11.06 -18.72 -1.89
CA THR A 424 -12.37 -19.12 -2.41
C THR A 424 -13.50 -18.44 -1.64
N ALA A 425 -13.36 -18.28 -0.32
CA ALA A 425 -14.30 -17.50 0.49
C ALA A 425 -14.29 -16.01 0.10
N ASP A 426 -13.12 -15.42 -0.08
CA ASP A 426 -12.96 -14.03 -0.52
C ASP A 426 -13.65 -13.79 -1.87
N LEU A 427 -13.44 -14.70 -2.84
CA LEU A 427 -14.08 -14.62 -4.15
C LEU A 427 -15.60 -14.79 -4.06
N ARG A 428 -16.08 -15.71 -3.22
CA ARG A 428 -17.51 -15.93 -3.01
C ARG A 428 -18.18 -14.69 -2.43
N ASP A 429 -17.55 -14.05 -1.44
CA ASP A 429 -18.07 -12.83 -0.84
C ASP A 429 -18.05 -11.66 -1.82
N LYS A 430 -16.97 -11.51 -2.60
CA LYS A 430 -16.90 -10.52 -3.67
C LYS A 430 -18.04 -10.69 -4.68
N GLN A 431 -18.24 -11.90 -5.19
CA GLN A 431 -19.34 -12.18 -6.14
C GLN A 431 -20.72 -11.92 -5.53
N ARG A 432 -20.89 -12.17 -4.23
CA ARG A 432 -22.11 -11.81 -3.51
C ARG A 432 -22.30 -10.29 -3.47
N SER A 433 -21.26 -9.55 -3.10
CA SER A 433 -21.30 -8.08 -3.04
C SER A 433 -21.54 -7.47 -4.42
N ASP A 434 -20.91 -7.98 -5.47
CA ASP A 434 -21.11 -7.52 -6.85
C ASP A 434 -22.56 -7.76 -7.31
N ALA A 435 -23.14 -8.92 -6.99
CA ALA A 435 -24.55 -9.21 -7.28
C ALA A 435 -25.51 -8.30 -6.51
N LYS A 436 -25.19 -7.99 -5.24
CA LYS A 436 -25.96 -7.04 -4.42
C LYS A 436 -25.94 -5.65 -5.07
N ASN A 437 -24.74 -5.14 -5.37
CA ASN A 437 -24.57 -3.82 -6.00
C ASN A 437 -25.29 -3.73 -7.35
N ALA A 438 -25.25 -4.79 -8.16
CA ALA A 438 -25.94 -4.82 -9.45
C ALA A 438 -27.48 -4.74 -9.29
N LEU A 439 -28.05 -5.40 -8.27
CA LEU A 439 -29.48 -5.32 -7.97
C LEU A 439 -29.86 -3.93 -7.44
N GLU A 440 -29.07 -3.35 -6.54
CA GLU A 440 -29.28 -1.98 -6.06
C GLU A 440 -29.23 -0.97 -7.22
N GLU A 441 -28.22 -1.06 -8.08
CA GLU A 441 -28.08 -0.22 -9.27
C GLU A 441 -29.30 -0.36 -10.20
N TYR A 442 -29.77 -1.59 -10.44
CA TYR A 442 -30.97 -1.83 -11.24
C TYR A 442 -32.22 -1.20 -10.62
N CYS A 443 -32.40 -1.34 -9.30
CA CYS A 443 -33.51 -0.71 -8.57
C CYS A 443 -33.48 0.82 -8.72
N PHE A 444 -32.36 1.48 -8.41
CA PHE A 444 -32.24 2.93 -8.50
C PHE A 444 -32.40 3.44 -9.92
N LYS A 445 -31.82 2.76 -10.91
CA LYS A 445 -31.97 3.11 -12.33
C LYS A 445 -33.42 2.99 -12.79
N THR A 446 -34.10 1.92 -12.37
CA THR A 446 -35.51 1.70 -12.72
C THR A 446 -36.40 2.75 -12.07
N GLN A 447 -36.19 3.05 -10.78
CA GLN A 447 -36.91 4.12 -10.08
C GLN A 447 -36.73 5.46 -10.77
N HIS A 448 -35.48 5.87 -11.04
CA HIS A 448 -35.20 7.13 -11.72
C HIS A 448 -35.87 7.22 -13.10
N THR A 449 -35.83 6.13 -13.88
CA THR A 449 -36.49 6.06 -15.20
C THR A 449 -38.01 6.20 -15.09
N MET A 450 -38.60 5.61 -14.05
CA MET A 450 -40.04 5.66 -13.82
C MET A 450 -40.48 7.02 -13.29
N GLU A 451 -39.69 7.68 -12.44
CA GLU A 451 -39.97 8.99 -11.86
C GLU A 451 -39.80 10.16 -12.84
N ASP A 452 -39.02 9.98 -13.91
CA ASP A 452 -38.87 10.98 -14.96
C ASP A 452 -40.19 11.18 -15.72
N GLU A 453 -40.91 12.25 -15.35
CA GLU A 453 -42.17 12.62 -15.98
C GLU A 453 -42.05 12.88 -17.48
N GLN A 454 -40.90 13.35 -18.00
CA GLN A 454 -40.76 13.58 -19.44
C GLN A 454 -40.65 12.27 -20.23
N LEU A 455 -40.04 11.24 -19.65
CA LEU A 455 -39.93 9.91 -20.24
C LEU A 455 -41.20 9.07 -20.04
N ALA A 456 -41.89 9.23 -18.91
CA ALA A 456 -43.04 8.40 -18.54
C ALA A 456 -44.41 8.94 -19.01
N LYS A 457 -44.56 10.27 -19.18
CA LYS A 457 -45.88 10.90 -19.44
C LYS A 457 -46.47 10.47 -20.78
N GLY A 458 -47.64 9.83 -20.70
CA GLY A 458 -48.41 9.37 -21.85
C GLY A 458 -47.97 8.04 -22.47
N LYS A 459 -46.95 7.37 -21.91
CA LYS A 459 -46.37 6.12 -22.47
C LYS A 459 -46.62 4.88 -21.60
N VAL A 460 -46.70 5.07 -20.30
CA VAL A 460 -46.97 4.04 -19.28
C VAL A 460 -48.04 4.59 -18.33
N SER A 461 -48.93 3.75 -17.80
CA SER A 461 -49.96 4.25 -16.88
C SER A 461 -49.35 4.65 -15.52
N ASP A 462 -49.94 5.64 -14.85
CA ASP A 462 -49.49 6.07 -13.52
C ASP A 462 -49.52 4.91 -12.51
N GLU A 463 -50.45 3.97 -12.67
CA GLU A 463 -50.54 2.74 -11.87
C GLU A 463 -49.38 1.76 -12.13
N GLU A 464 -49.00 1.54 -13.39
CA GLU A 464 -47.86 0.68 -13.76
C GLU A 464 -46.55 1.28 -13.24
N ARG A 465 -46.40 2.61 -13.37
CA ARG A 465 -45.25 3.35 -12.83
C ARG A 465 -45.15 3.17 -11.31
N HIS A 466 -46.25 3.41 -10.59
CA HIS A 466 -46.25 3.32 -9.13
C HIS A 466 -45.92 1.90 -8.65
N LYS A 467 -46.48 0.87 -9.30
CA LYS A 467 -46.18 -0.54 -9.01
C LYS A 467 -44.70 -0.90 -9.20
N CYS A 468 -44.06 -0.38 -10.26
CA CYS A 468 -42.61 -0.58 -10.46
C CYS A 468 -41.79 0.04 -9.32
N ILE A 469 -42.09 1.29 -8.94
CA ILE A 469 -41.37 2.00 -7.87
C ILE A 469 -41.55 1.27 -6.53
N GLU A 470 -42.78 0.89 -6.19
CA GLU A 470 -43.11 0.14 -4.98
C GLU A 470 -42.37 -1.20 -4.94
N LYS A 471 -42.30 -1.92 -6.07
CA LYS A 471 -41.57 -3.18 -6.15
C LYS A 471 -40.06 -3.00 -5.95
N CYS A 472 -39.47 -1.96 -6.54
CA CYS A 472 -38.07 -1.61 -6.31
C CYS A 472 -37.80 -1.27 -4.84
N ASN A 473 -38.65 -0.46 -4.20
CA ASN A 473 -38.53 -0.14 -2.77
C ASN A 473 -38.60 -1.39 -1.90
N SER A 474 -39.55 -2.30 -2.17
CA SER A 474 -39.66 -3.57 -1.45
C SER A 474 -38.40 -4.45 -1.59
N VAL A 475 -37.75 -4.43 -2.76
CA VAL A 475 -36.50 -5.16 -2.97
C VAL A 475 -35.33 -4.51 -2.23
N LEU A 476 -35.24 -3.18 -2.22
CA LEU A 476 -34.23 -2.45 -1.45
C LEU A 476 -34.38 -2.70 0.06
N GLU A 477 -35.60 -2.63 0.60
CA GLU A 477 -35.87 -2.96 2.00
C GLU A 477 -35.50 -4.41 2.34
N TRP A 478 -35.77 -5.36 1.43
CA TRP A 478 -35.35 -6.75 1.60
C TRP A 478 -33.82 -6.89 1.63
N LEU A 479 -33.12 -6.20 0.72
CA LEU A 479 -31.66 -6.19 0.68
C LEU A 479 -31.04 -5.61 1.96
N ASP A 480 -31.65 -4.58 2.55
CA ASP A 480 -31.17 -3.97 3.79
C ASP A 480 -31.42 -4.89 5.00
N ASN A 481 -32.62 -5.43 5.12
CA ASN A 481 -33.04 -6.26 6.24
C ASN A 481 -32.30 -7.61 6.32
N GLU A 482 -31.98 -8.22 5.17
CA GLU A 482 -31.33 -9.54 5.10
C GLU A 482 -29.85 -9.47 4.65
N SER A 483 -29.27 -8.26 4.58
CA SER A 483 -27.96 -7.98 3.98
C SER A 483 -26.82 -8.94 4.37
N GLU A 484 -26.78 -9.41 5.62
CA GLU A 484 -25.72 -10.26 6.14
C GLU A 484 -25.89 -11.76 5.82
N THR A 485 -27.12 -12.25 5.64
CA THR A 485 -27.43 -13.69 5.49
C THR A 485 -27.63 -14.13 4.06
N LEU A 486 -27.90 -13.18 3.15
CA LEU A 486 -28.20 -13.47 1.76
C LEU A 486 -27.05 -14.16 1.04
N GLN A 487 -27.39 -15.23 0.31
CA GLN A 487 -26.48 -15.89 -0.60
C GLN A 487 -26.61 -15.27 -1.99
N ARG A 488 -25.51 -15.28 -2.76
CA ARG A 488 -25.46 -14.80 -4.16
C ARG A 488 -26.66 -15.27 -4.99
N LYS A 489 -26.99 -16.57 -4.95
CA LYS A 489 -28.09 -17.15 -5.73
C LYS A 489 -29.46 -16.55 -5.38
N GLN A 490 -29.69 -16.20 -4.11
CA GLN A 490 -30.95 -15.58 -3.68
C GLN A 490 -31.06 -14.16 -4.24
N ILE A 491 -29.96 -13.41 -4.20
CA ILE A 491 -29.88 -12.04 -4.78
C ILE A 491 -30.12 -12.10 -6.30
N GLU A 492 -29.45 -13.01 -7.01
CA GLU A 492 -29.63 -13.18 -8.46
C GLU A 492 -31.06 -13.62 -8.81
N CYS A 493 -31.66 -14.53 -8.04
CA CYS A 493 -33.05 -14.94 -8.23
C CYS A 493 -34.00 -13.74 -8.08
N ARG A 494 -33.80 -12.94 -7.04
CA ARG A 494 -34.61 -11.74 -6.78
C ARG A 494 -34.41 -10.67 -7.84
N HIS A 495 -33.20 -10.52 -8.35
CA HIS A 495 -32.89 -9.63 -9.46
C HIS A 495 -33.65 -10.06 -10.72
N ASN A 496 -33.59 -11.34 -11.09
CA ASN A 496 -34.32 -11.85 -12.25
C ASN A 496 -35.84 -11.67 -12.11
N GLU A 497 -36.41 -11.94 -10.93
CA GLU A 497 -37.84 -11.71 -10.64
C GLU A 497 -38.25 -10.25 -10.84
N LEU A 498 -37.41 -9.31 -10.36
CA LEU A 498 -37.65 -7.88 -10.53
C LEU A 498 -37.51 -7.48 -11.99
N GLU A 499 -36.50 -7.99 -12.70
CA GLU A 499 -36.29 -7.69 -14.10
C GLU A 499 -37.45 -8.22 -14.95
N GLU A 500 -37.93 -9.45 -14.72
CA GLU A 500 -39.09 -10.02 -15.41
C GLU A 500 -40.36 -9.20 -15.19
N PHE A 501 -40.53 -8.64 -13.98
CA PHE A 501 -41.65 -7.75 -13.66
C PHE A 501 -41.55 -6.40 -14.36
N CYS A 502 -40.37 -5.77 -14.33
CA CYS A 502 -40.16 -4.43 -14.89
C CYS A 502 -39.99 -4.42 -16.41
N ARG A 503 -39.50 -5.50 -17.02
CA ARG A 503 -39.22 -5.63 -18.46
C ARG A 503 -40.42 -5.28 -19.36
N PRO A 504 -41.65 -5.79 -19.17
CA PRO A 504 -42.77 -5.41 -20.04
C PRO A 504 -43.13 -3.92 -19.92
N ILE A 505 -42.97 -3.33 -18.74
CA ILE A 505 -43.29 -1.91 -18.49
C ILE A 505 -42.21 -1.01 -19.11
N LEU A 506 -40.92 -1.36 -18.92
CA LEU A 506 -39.79 -0.70 -19.58
C LEU A 506 -39.86 -0.85 -21.11
N ALA A 507 -40.28 -2.00 -21.62
CA ALA A 507 -40.43 -2.22 -23.06
C ALA A 507 -41.51 -1.30 -23.66
N LYS A 508 -42.64 -1.08 -22.97
CA LYS A 508 -43.65 -0.08 -23.40
C LYS A 508 -43.04 1.33 -23.43
N LEU A 509 -42.25 1.68 -22.43
CA LEU A 509 -41.58 2.98 -22.34
C LEU A 509 -40.61 3.20 -23.50
N TYR A 510 -39.77 2.21 -23.83
CA TYR A 510 -38.77 2.31 -24.91
C TYR A 510 -39.32 2.08 -26.33
N ALA A 511 -40.34 1.22 -26.51
CA ALA A 511 -40.96 0.99 -27.82
C ALA A 511 -41.65 2.25 -28.37
N VAL A 512 -42.12 3.13 -27.50
CA VAL A 512 -42.68 4.42 -27.91
C VAL A 512 -41.58 5.41 -28.33
N VAL A 513 -40.36 5.31 -27.79
CA VAL A 513 -39.22 6.18 -28.15
C VAL A 513 -38.77 5.96 -29.60
N GLU A 514 -38.73 4.70 -30.08
CA GLU A 514 -38.40 4.39 -31.48
C GLU A 514 -39.47 4.87 -32.47
N HIS A 515 -40.74 4.91 -32.08
CA HIS A 515 -41.82 5.43 -32.93
C HIS A 515 -41.88 6.96 -32.97
N THR A 516 -41.54 7.66 -31.89
CA THR A 516 -41.42 9.14 -31.92
C THR A 516 -40.24 9.64 -32.75
N ASN A 517 -39.13 8.88 -32.83
CA ASN A 517 -38.00 9.24 -33.71
C ASN A 517 -38.23 8.91 -35.19
N LYS A 518 -39.25 8.11 -35.54
CA LYS A 518 -39.62 7.83 -36.95
C LYS A 518 -40.72 8.73 -37.51
N ASN A 519 -41.46 9.43 -36.66
CA ASN A 519 -42.63 10.25 -37.06
C ASN A 519 -42.40 11.77 -36.97
N GLY A 520 -41.17 12.21 -36.67
CA GLY A 520 -40.80 13.62 -36.61
C GLY A 520 -40.02 14.09 -37.83
N GLU A 521 -40.52 13.91 -39.05
CA GLU A 521 -40.03 14.63 -40.24
C GLU A 521 -40.99 14.48 -41.44
N THR A 522 -41.89 15.45 -41.63
CA THR A 522 -42.28 15.97 -42.95
C THR A 522 -42.97 17.32 -42.81
N ASP A 523 -42.20 18.39 -42.93
CA ASP A 523 -42.64 19.60 -43.64
C ASP A 523 -41.45 20.08 -44.48
N LYS A 524 -41.65 20.16 -45.80
CA LYS A 524 -40.61 20.52 -46.79
C LYS A 524 -40.77 21.95 -47.29
N MET A 525 -39.60 22.58 -47.45
CA MET A 525 -39.19 23.73 -48.30
C MET A 525 -38.67 24.88 -47.42
N ASP A 526 -37.38 25.28 -47.50
CA ASP A 526 -36.72 25.70 -48.74
C ASP A 526 -35.20 25.38 -48.78
N SER A 527 -34.70 25.41 -50.00
CA SER A 527 -33.39 25.04 -50.52
C SER A 527 -32.18 25.86 -50.01
N SER A 528 -31.04 25.20 -49.74
CA SER A 528 -29.75 25.44 -50.41
C SER A 528 -28.55 24.74 -49.71
N ALA A 529 -27.64 24.23 -50.55
CA ALA A 529 -26.24 23.84 -50.31
C ALA A 529 -25.92 22.42 -49.77
N SER A 530 -25.17 21.68 -50.61
CA SER A 530 -24.58 20.35 -50.41
C SER A 530 -23.48 20.32 -49.32
N PRO A 531 -23.14 19.14 -48.76
CA PRO A 531 -22.24 19.01 -47.61
C PRO A 531 -20.76 18.85 -48.01
N GLN A 532 -19.88 19.64 -47.38
CA GLN A 532 -18.44 19.38 -47.33
C GLN A 532 -18.11 18.49 -46.11
N GLN A 533 -17.17 17.56 -46.32
CA GLN A 533 -16.67 16.56 -45.37
C GLN A 533 -16.13 17.18 -44.06
N PRO A 534 -16.26 16.49 -42.90
CA PRO A 534 -15.60 16.90 -41.67
C PRO A 534 -14.09 16.58 -41.70
N PRO A 535 -13.24 17.42 -41.09
CA PRO A 535 -11.80 17.21 -41.04
C PRO A 535 -11.39 16.16 -39.98
N PRO A 536 -10.23 15.50 -40.14
CA PRO A 536 -9.71 14.53 -39.18
C PRO A 536 -9.07 15.19 -37.94
N PRO A 537 -8.82 14.42 -36.85
CA PRO A 537 -8.37 14.95 -35.57
C PRO A 537 -6.92 15.43 -35.61
N ALA A 538 -6.64 16.54 -34.93
CA ALA A 538 -5.33 17.19 -34.91
C ALA A 538 -4.29 16.38 -34.13
N GLU A 539 -3.18 16.06 -34.81
CA GLU A 539 -1.92 15.59 -34.22
C GLU A 539 -1.21 16.72 -33.48
N ASP A 540 -0.75 16.43 -32.27
CA ASP A 540 0.12 17.31 -31.49
C ASP A 540 1.57 17.18 -31.99
N LYS A 541 2.08 18.19 -32.71
CA LYS A 541 3.49 18.31 -33.09
C LYS A 541 4.03 19.72 -32.83
N LYS A 542 5.00 19.74 -31.91
CA LYS A 542 6.27 20.50 -31.94
C LYS A 542 6.21 21.94 -32.44
N ARG A 543 6.36 22.87 -31.49
CA ARG A 543 6.77 24.25 -31.79
C ARG A 543 8.30 24.36 -31.70
N THR A 544 8.96 24.30 -32.85
CA THR A 544 10.29 24.85 -33.10
C THR A 544 10.13 26.27 -33.65
N THR A 545 10.77 27.26 -33.03
CA THR A 545 11.04 28.56 -33.65
C THR A 545 12.46 28.99 -33.29
N GLU A 546 13.40 28.72 -34.19
CA GLU A 546 14.52 29.63 -34.49
C GLU A 546 13.97 30.64 -35.53
N GLN A 547 14.30 31.92 -35.62
CA GLN A 547 15.60 32.62 -35.68
C GLN A 547 15.21 34.13 -35.83
N LYS A 548 15.83 35.16 -35.26
CA LYS A 548 17.15 35.73 -35.62
C LYS A 548 17.48 36.98 -34.78
N ASN A 549 18.79 37.14 -34.59
CA ASN A 549 19.58 38.23 -33.99
C ASN A 549 19.29 39.68 -34.39
N ALA A 550 19.46 40.57 -33.41
CA ALA A 550 20.35 41.76 -33.38
C ALA A 550 20.39 42.22 -31.89
N GLY A 551 21.48 42.47 -31.17
CA GLY A 551 22.79 43.01 -31.49
C GLY A 551 22.95 44.36 -30.77
N GLY A 552 23.85 44.47 -29.78
CA GLY A 552 24.47 45.76 -29.38
C GLY A 552 24.13 46.35 -28.00
N GLU A 553 25.08 46.20 -27.07
CA GLU A 553 25.74 47.21 -26.22
C GLU A 553 24.99 48.30 -25.40
N ALA A 554 25.59 48.52 -24.21
CA ALA A 554 25.72 49.77 -23.42
C ALA A 554 24.51 50.31 -22.63
N ASN A 555 24.49 50.08 -21.32
CA ASN A 555 25.07 50.95 -20.27
C ASN A 555 24.78 50.40 -18.87
#